data_AF-A0A0S4X1E2-F1
#
_entry.id   AF-A0A0S4X1E2-F1
#
_cell.length_a   1.000
_cell.length_b   1.000
_cell.length_c   1.000
_cell.angle_alpha   90.00
_cell.angle_beta   90.00
_cell.angle_gamma   90.00
#
_symmetry.space_group_name_H-M   'P 1'
#
loop_
_entity.id
_entity.type
_entity.pdbx_description
1 polymer ?
#
loop_
_entity_poly.entity_id
_entity_poly.type
_entity_poly.pdbx_seq_one_letter_code
_entity_poly.pdbx_strand_id
1 'polypeptide(L)'
;MKSSHFKRNTTSVFAATALMLMAAFPTSNAIARTVGQQSFVTPFNGSPTRANAWKAAWGAAWNLCRAQYPTTRSVNMTAYRYSEQNPQAPSFYTIQTTWECRDTP
;
A
#
# COMPACT_ATOMS: atom_id res chain seq x y z
N MET A 1 73.47 -1.27 -36.48
CA MET A 1 72.75 0.03 -36.57
C MET A 1 71.64 -0.17 -37.59
N LYS A 2 70.35 -0.13 -37.28
CA LYS A 2 69.59 1.00 -36.76
C LYS A 2 68.23 0.48 -36.22
N SER A 3 67.98 0.66 -34.92
CA SER A 3 66.66 0.46 -34.31
C SER A 3 65.74 1.61 -34.70
N SER A 4 64.48 1.33 -35.04
CA SER A 4 63.46 2.34 -35.27
C SER A 4 62.12 1.92 -34.68
N HIS A 5 61.92 2.36 -33.43
CA HIS A 5 60.72 2.99 -32.88
C HIS A 5 59.33 2.39 -33.18
N PHE A 6 58.93 1.58 -32.21
CA PHE A 6 57.58 1.44 -31.66
C PHE A 6 56.73 2.72 -31.68
N LYS A 7 55.55 2.67 -32.31
CA LYS A 7 54.41 3.56 -32.03
C LYS A 7 53.17 2.70 -31.77
N ARG A 8 52.87 2.50 -30.47
CA ARG A 8 51.58 2.03 -29.95
C ARG A 8 50.51 3.09 -30.25
N ASN A 9 49.49 2.74 -31.01
CA ASN A 9 48.20 3.40 -30.90
C ASN A 9 47.31 2.52 -30.01
N THR A 10 47.34 2.83 -28.71
CA THR A 10 46.46 2.24 -27.71
C THR A 10 45.14 2.99 -27.77
N THR A 11 44.15 2.47 -28.50
CA THR A 11 42.77 2.93 -28.37
C THR A 11 42.11 2.09 -27.28
N SER A 12 42.03 2.67 -26.09
CA SER A 12 41.41 2.07 -24.91
C SER A 12 39.91 1.91 -25.16
N VAL A 13 39.43 0.68 -25.30
CA VAL A 13 37.99 0.38 -25.30
C VAL A 13 37.62 -0.09 -23.90
N PHE A 14 37.16 0.87 -23.10
CA PHE A 14 36.41 0.60 -21.87
C PHE A 14 35.05 0.05 -22.26
N ALA A 15 34.81 -1.24 -22.03
CA ALA A 15 33.47 -1.81 -22.01
C ALA A 15 33.33 -2.65 -20.74
N ALA A 16 32.97 -1.96 -19.65
CA ALA A 16 32.64 -2.59 -18.38
C ALA A 16 31.29 -3.30 -18.51
N THR A 17 31.31 -4.62 -18.66
CA THR A 17 30.12 -5.47 -18.52
C THR A 17 29.86 -5.73 -17.04
N ALA A 18 29.20 -4.80 -16.36
CA ALA A 18 28.62 -5.05 -15.05
C ALA A 18 27.23 -5.67 -15.25
N LEU A 19 27.16 -7.01 -15.35
CA LEU A 19 25.89 -7.72 -15.16
C LEU A 19 25.48 -7.54 -13.71
N MET A 20 24.48 -6.68 -13.48
CA MET A 20 23.84 -6.51 -12.19
C MET A 20 23.21 -7.84 -11.77
N LEU A 21 23.74 -8.43 -10.70
CA LEU A 21 23.10 -9.53 -9.98
C LEU A 21 21.72 -9.03 -9.50
N MET A 22 20.66 -9.44 -10.19
CA MET A 22 19.31 -9.38 -9.62
C MET A 22 19.30 -10.39 -8.48
N ALA A 23 19.61 -9.92 -7.27
CA ALA A 23 19.37 -10.68 -6.06
C ALA A 23 17.86 -10.97 -6.02
N ALA A 24 17.48 -12.20 -6.35
CA ALA A 24 16.16 -12.73 -6.10
C ALA A 24 16.01 -12.82 -4.58
N PHE A 25 15.65 -11.71 -3.96
CA PHE A 25 15.13 -11.75 -2.60
C PHE A 25 13.89 -12.65 -2.66
N PRO A 26 13.82 -13.74 -1.88
CA PRO A 26 12.55 -14.41 -1.72
C PRO A 26 11.60 -13.37 -1.16
N THR A 27 10.61 -12.96 -1.96
CA THR A 27 9.44 -12.27 -1.46
C THR A 27 8.72 -13.27 -0.58
N SER A 28 9.16 -13.38 0.68
CA SER A 28 8.35 -13.96 1.73
C SER A 28 7.04 -13.19 1.66
N ASN A 29 5.98 -13.85 1.20
CA ASN A 29 4.62 -13.36 1.29
C ASN A 29 4.35 -13.27 2.80
N ALA A 30 4.79 -12.19 3.42
CA ALA A 30 4.53 -11.90 4.81
C ALA A 30 3.01 -11.83 4.91
N ILE A 31 2.42 -12.89 5.44
CA ILE A 31 1.00 -12.87 5.79
C ILE A 31 0.90 -11.72 6.79
N ALA A 32 0.30 -10.61 6.34
CA ALA A 32 0.13 -9.41 7.12
C ALA A 32 -0.51 -9.80 8.45
N ARG A 33 0.22 -9.66 9.56
CA ARG A 33 -0.31 -10.07 10.85
C ARG A 33 -1.34 -9.05 11.28
N THR A 34 -2.59 -9.49 11.36
CA THR A 34 -3.67 -8.71 11.96
C THR A 34 -3.42 -8.60 13.46
N VAL A 35 -3.19 -7.39 13.94
CA VAL A 35 -3.01 -7.09 15.38
C VAL A 35 -4.33 -6.77 16.07
N GLY A 36 -5.37 -6.45 15.30
CA GLY A 36 -6.70 -6.21 15.83
C GLY A 36 -7.71 -5.82 14.75
N GLN A 37 -8.91 -5.48 15.19
CA GLN A 37 -10.02 -5.13 14.31
C GLN A 37 -10.82 -3.98 14.91
N GLN A 38 -11.29 -3.08 14.05
CA GLN A 38 -12.13 -1.94 14.41
C GLN A 38 -13.39 -1.95 13.55
N SER A 39 -14.55 -1.75 14.18
CA SER A 39 -15.82 -1.61 13.47
C SER A 39 -16.56 -0.39 13.98
N PHE A 40 -17.05 0.44 13.07
CA PHE A 40 -17.71 1.69 13.41
C PHE A 40 -18.67 2.13 12.31
N VAL A 41 -19.57 3.05 12.67
CA VAL A 41 -20.59 3.61 11.79
C VAL A 41 -20.30 5.09 11.55
N THR A 42 -20.37 5.55 10.30
CA THR A 42 -20.23 6.96 9.95
C THR A 42 -21.38 7.42 9.06
N PRO A 43 -21.83 8.69 9.18
CA PRO A 43 -22.71 9.26 8.19
C PRO A 43 -22.00 9.37 6.84
N PHE A 44 -22.74 9.25 5.75
CA PHE A 44 -22.22 9.34 4.40
C PHE A 44 -23.24 9.99 3.47
N ASN A 45 -22.73 10.87 2.61
CA ASN A 45 -23.50 11.46 1.54
C ASN A 45 -22.81 11.18 0.20
N GLY A 46 -23.49 10.49 -0.70
CA GLY A 46 -22.97 10.16 -2.02
C GLY A 46 -23.42 8.79 -2.53
N SER A 47 -22.72 8.30 -3.55
CA SER A 47 -23.04 7.01 -4.18
C SER A 47 -22.56 5.83 -3.32
N PRO A 48 -23.40 4.84 -3.00
CA PRO A 48 -23.07 3.73 -2.11
C PRO A 48 -22.21 2.66 -2.79
N THR A 49 -20.92 2.94 -2.96
CA THR A 49 -19.96 2.01 -3.56
C THR A 49 -18.87 1.62 -2.57
N ARG A 50 -18.27 0.44 -2.74
CA ARG A 50 -17.15 0.00 -1.89
C ARG A 50 -16.01 1.03 -1.83
N ALA A 51 -15.65 1.62 -2.98
CA ALA A 51 -14.59 2.61 -3.06
C ALA A 51 -14.91 3.86 -2.24
N ASN A 52 -16.17 4.32 -2.28
CA ASN A 52 -16.61 5.45 -1.50
C ASN A 52 -16.67 5.14 0.00
N ALA A 53 -17.10 3.94 0.39
CA ALA A 53 -17.05 3.49 1.78
C ALA A 53 -15.63 3.47 2.32
N TRP A 54 -14.70 2.91 1.53
CA TRP A 54 -13.28 2.90 1.88
C TRP A 54 -12.76 4.33 2.07
N LYS A 55 -12.96 5.21 1.08
CA LYS A 55 -12.49 6.60 1.13
C LYS A 55 -13.07 7.38 2.31
N ALA A 56 -14.36 7.19 2.61
CA ALA A 56 -15.04 7.90 3.69
C ALA A 56 -14.55 7.46 5.09
N ALA A 57 -14.28 6.16 5.28
CA ALA A 57 -13.96 5.59 6.58
C ALA A 57 -12.47 5.38 6.83
N TRP A 58 -11.60 5.43 5.81
CA TRP A 58 -10.18 5.07 5.93
C TRP A 58 -9.44 5.88 7.00
N GLY A 59 -9.62 7.21 7.02
CA GLY A 59 -8.93 8.08 7.98
C GLY A 59 -9.32 7.79 9.43
N ALA A 60 -10.61 7.54 9.67
CA ALA A 60 -11.10 7.13 11.00
C ALA A 60 -10.57 5.75 11.39
N ALA A 61 -10.57 4.79 10.47
CA ALA A 61 -10.03 3.46 10.70
C ALA A 61 -8.54 3.50 11.06
N TRP A 62 -7.75 4.26 10.32
CA TRP A 62 -6.32 4.46 10.59
C TRP A 62 -6.09 5.02 12.01
N ASN A 63 -6.80 6.08 12.36
CA ASN A 63 -6.67 6.74 13.66
C ASN A 63 -7.09 5.83 14.81
N LEU A 64 -8.22 5.14 14.70
CA LEU A 64 -8.71 4.20 15.71
C LEU A 64 -7.77 3.00 15.87
N CYS A 65 -7.32 2.41 14.75
CA CYS A 65 -6.36 1.32 14.80
C CYS A 65 -5.05 1.73 15.47
N ARG A 66 -4.51 2.92 15.16
CA ARG A 66 -3.27 3.43 15.77
C ARG A 66 -3.44 3.78 17.25
N ALA A 67 -4.61 4.29 17.65
CA ALA A 67 -4.90 4.61 19.04
C ALA A 67 -5.02 3.34 19.90
N GLN A 68 -5.72 2.31 19.41
CA GLN A 68 -5.93 1.06 20.14
C GLN A 68 -4.75 0.08 20.02
N TYR A 69 -4.11 0.04 18.84
CA TYR A 69 -3.02 -0.87 18.50
C TYR A 69 -1.83 -0.04 17.96
N PRO A 70 -0.93 0.45 18.82
CA PRO A 70 0.15 1.36 18.43
C PRO A 70 1.11 0.81 17.38
N THR A 71 1.20 -0.52 17.27
CA THR A 71 2.02 -1.24 16.28
C THR A 71 1.41 -1.28 14.88
N THR A 72 0.20 -0.74 14.68
CA THR A 72 -0.45 -0.67 13.36
C THR A 72 0.42 0.09 12.35
N ARG A 73 0.63 -0.53 11.18
CA ARG A 73 1.34 0.01 10.01
C ARG A 73 0.48 0.10 8.76
N SER A 74 -0.57 -0.71 8.65
CA SER A 74 -1.59 -0.59 7.60
C SER A 74 -2.98 -0.94 8.14
N VAL A 75 -4.00 -0.56 7.37
CA VAL A 75 -5.40 -0.95 7.64
C VAL A 75 -6.04 -1.53 6.39
N ASN A 76 -6.85 -2.57 6.57
CA ASN A 76 -7.57 -3.22 5.48
C ASN A 76 -9.06 -3.32 5.78
N MET A 77 -9.91 -2.83 4.87
CA MET A 77 -11.36 -2.92 5.03
C MET A 77 -11.85 -4.31 4.64
N THR A 78 -12.34 -5.07 5.61
CA THR A 78 -12.83 -6.44 5.41
C THR A 78 -14.33 -6.51 5.20
N ALA A 79 -15.09 -5.59 5.77
CA ALA A 79 -16.53 -5.50 5.55
C ALA A 79 -17.01 -4.05 5.47
N TYR A 80 -18.08 -3.85 4.72
CA TYR A 80 -18.83 -2.59 4.67
C TYR A 80 -20.31 -2.90 4.44
N ARG A 81 -21.18 -2.07 4.99
CA ARG A 81 -22.62 -2.08 4.71
C ARG A 81 -23.15 -0.67 4.74
N TYR A 82 -23.96 -0.33 3.75
CA TYR A 82 -24.74 0.90 3.75
C TYR A 82 -26.07 0.64 4.46
N SER A 83 -26.59 1.66 5.15
CA SER A 83 -27.99 1.65 5.56
C SER A 83 -28.90 1.59 4.33
N GLU A 84 -30.14 1.18 4.56
CA GLU A 84 -31.20 1.38 3.56
C GLU A 84 -31.29 2.87 3.21
N GLN A 85 -31.60 3.13 1.94
CA GLN A 85 -31.76 4.48 1.43
C GLN A 85 -33.00 5.10 2.08
N ASN A 86 -32.83 6.22 2.77
CA ASN A 86 -33.97 6.95 3.29
C ASN A 86 -34.71 7.63 2.12
N PRO A 87 -35.99 7.31 1.85
CA PRO A 87 -36.74 7.94 0.76
C PRO A 87 -36.92 9.46 0.94
N GLN A 88 -36.86 9.98 2.18
CA GLN A 88 -36.92 11.42 2.46
C GLN A 88 -35.56 12.12 2.33
N ALA A 89 -34.47 11.37 2.30
CA ALA A 89 -33.10 11.88 2.15
C ALA A 89 -32.28 10.91 1.28
N PRO A 90 -32.57 10.82 -0.03
CA PRO A 90 -32.07 9.76 -0.90
C PRO A 90 -30.54 9.75 -1.09
N SER A 91 -29.87 10.83 -0.72
CA SER A 91 -28.41 10.93 -0.75
C SER A 91 -27.75 10.65 0.61
N PHE A 92 -28.52 10.50 1.69
CA PHE A 92 -28.00 10.31 3.05
C PHE A 92 -28.07 8.85 3.46
N TYR A 93 -26.89 8.29 3.77
CA TYR A 93 -26.71 6.94 4.26
C TYR A 93 -25.94 6.97 5.56
N THR A 94 -25.97 5.87 6.31
CA THR A 94 -24.88 5.52 7.20
C THR A 94 -24.08 4.38 6.60
N ILE A 95 -22.78 4.35 6.88
CA ILE A 95 -21.91 3.25 6.49
C ILE A 95 -21.38 2.63 7.76
N GLN A 96 -21.62 1.34 7.93
CA GLN A 96 -20.86 0.56 8.89
C GLN A 96 -19.71 -0.14 8.19
N THR A 97 -18.50 0.08 8.68
CA THR A 97 -17.29 -0.53 8.13
C THR A 97 -16.55 -1.31 9.20
N THR A 98 -15.80 -2.32 8.74
CA THR A 98 -14.95 -3.16 9.56
C THR A 98 -13.56 -3.20 8.95
N TRP A 99 -12.56 -2.97 9.79
CA TRP A 99 -11.18 -2.81 9.38
C TRP A 99 -10.26 -3.68 10.23
N GLU A 100 -9.35 -4.37 9.58
CA GLU A 100 -8.21 -5.00 10.22
C GLU A 100 -7.09 -3.98 10.41
N CYS A 101 -6.57 -3.92 11.62
CA CYS A 101 -5.34 -3.23 11.96
C CYS A 101 -4.19 -4.22 11.78
N ARG A 102 -3.20 -3.89 10.94
CA ARG A 102 -2.10 -4.80 10.58
C ARG A 102 -0.77 -4.18 10.94
N ASP A 103 0.18 -4.98 11.41
CA ASP A 103 1.55 -4.51 11.76
C ASP A 103 2.52 -4.52 10.56
N THR A 104 2.04 -4.90 9.38
CA THR A 104 2.76 -4.80 8.11
C THR A 104 2.26 -3.61 7.29
N PRO A 105 3.10 -3.01 6.42
CA PRO A 105 2.66 -2.01 5.45
C PRO A 105 1.63 -2.55 4.46
#